data_AF-A0A6F9ZV78-F1
#
_entry.id   AF-A0A6F9ZV78-F1
#
_cell.length_a   1.000
_cell.length_b   1.000
_cell.length_c   1.000
_cell.angle_alpha   90.00
_cell.angle_beta   90.00
_cell.angle_gamma   90.00
#
_symmetry.space_group_name_H-M   'P 1'
#
loop_
_entity.id
_entity.type
_entity.pdbx_description
1 polymer ?
#
loop_
_entity_poly.entity_id
_entity_poly.type
_entity_poly.pdbx_seq_one_letter_code
_entity_poly.pdbx_strand_id
1 'polypeptide(L)'
;MPIYSYSRLNCYLQCPRKYRFAYIDRIKTEIKETIESFTGNIVHETLRKLYKDLMYEKMNTLEELLEYLRNQWRRKWNNGILITSEDYTPD
;
A
#
# COMPACT_ATOMS: atom_id res chain seq x y z
N MET A 1 -1.54 -6.67 24.25
CA MET A 1 -1.85 -7.90 23.50
C MET A 1 -0.78 -8.07 22.42
N PRO A 2 -0.07 -9.19 22.32
CA PRO A 2 0.87 -9.37 21.21
C PRO A 2 0.09 -9.31 19.90
N ILE A 3 0.47 -8.37 19.03
CA ILE A 3 -0.20 -8.17 17.73
C ILE A 3 0.27 -9.31 16.82
N TYR A 4 -0.61 -10.29 16.58
CA TYR A 4 -0.35 -11.35 15.61
C TYR A 4 -0.40 -10.76 14.20
N SER A 5 0.63 -11.02 13.41
CA SER A 5 0.72 -10.56 12.03
C SER A 5 1.45 -11.61 11.21
N TYR A 6 0.77 -12.10 10.17
CA TYR A 6 1.32 -13.11 9.28
C TYR A 6 2.64 -12.63 8.64
N SER A 7 2.69 -11.38 8.19
CA SER A 7 3.91 -10.80 7.59
C SER A 7 5.08 -10.72 8.58
N ARG A 8 4.80 -10.40 9.85
CA ARG A 8 5.80 -10.40 10.93
C ARG A 8 6.36 -11.79 11.21
N LEU A 9 5.49 -12.79 11.28
CA LEU A 9 5.91 -14.18 11.49
C LEU A 9 6.70 -14.72 10.31
N ASN A 10 6.20 -14.52 9.09
CA ASN A 10 6.91 -14.91 7.89
C ASN A 10 8.29 -14.25 7.83
N CYS A 11 8.41 -12.96 8.18
CA CYS A 11 9.71 -12.28 8.26
C CYS A 11 10.67 -12.95 9.25
N TYR A 12 10.18 -13.37 10.42
CA TYR A 12 11.00 -14.07 11.41
C TYR A 12 11.45 -15.45 10.91
N LEU A 13 10.53 -16.22 10.33
CA LEU A 13 10.81 -17.54 9.76
C LEU A 13 11.82 -17.49 8.61
N GLN A 14 11.77 -16.43 7.80
CA GLN A 14 12.74 -16.21 6.72
C GLN A 14 14.12 -15.80 7.25
N CYS A 15 14.17 -14.85 8.19
CA CYS A 15 15.42 -14.43 8.82
C CYS A 15 15.17 -13.71 10.16
N PRO A 16 15.57 -14.31 11.31
CA PRO A 16 15.40 -13.69 12.62
C PRO A 16 16.08 -12.33 12.76
N ARG A 17 17.25 -12.15 12.12
CA ARG A 17 18.00 -10.88 12.13
C ARG A 17 17.24 -9.76 11.40
N LYS A 18 16.64 -10.08 10.24
CA LYS A 18 15.77 -9.14 9.51
C LYS A 18 14.57 -8.72 10.36
N TYR A 19 13.93 -9.69 11.04
CA TYR A 19 12.82 -9.39 11.94
C TYR A 19 13.24 -8.45 13.07
N ARG A 20 14.39 -8.71 13.71
CA ARG A 20 14.91 -7.84 14.77
C ARG A 20 15.12 -6.42 14.28
N PHE A 21 15.80 -6.23 13.16
CA PHE A 21 16.04 -4.89 12.60
C PHE A 21 14.74 -4.14 12.27
N ALA A 22 13.76 -4.82 11.66
CA ALA A 22 12.51 -4.20 11.26
C ALA A 22 11.55 -3.93 12.44
N TYR A 23 11.41 -4.86 13.38
CA TYR A 23 10.30 -4.85 14.36
C TYR A 23 10.72 -4.66 15.81
N ILE A 24 11.99 -4.93 16.17
CA ILE A 24 12.53 -4.72 17.52
C ILE A 24 13.35 -3.43 17.56
N ASP A 25 14.42 -3.37 16.77
CA ASP A 25 15.35 -2.24 16.72
C ASP A 25 14.75 -1.07 15.90
N ARG A 26 13.76 -1.35 15.03
CA ARG A 26 13.02 -0.38 14.19
C ARG A 26 13.94 0.56 13.41
N ILE A 27 14.96 -0.01 12.79
CA ILE A 27 15.90 0.72 11.94
C ILE A 27 15.11 1.35 10.78
N LYS A 28 15.20 2.68 10.64
CA LYS A 28 14.50 3.40 9.57
C LYS A 28 15.14 3.09 8.22
N THR A 29 14.32 2.70 7.25
CA THR A 29 14.73 2.58 5.85
C THR A 29 14.49 3.91 5.13
N GLU A 30 15.38 4.26 4.21
CA GLU A 30 15.22 5.44 3.35
C GLU A 30 14.06 5.25 2.37
N ILE A 31 13.93 4.03 1.84
CA ILE A 31 12.79 3.61 1.02
C ILE A 31 11.61 3.32 1.95
N LYS A 32 10.55 4.13 1.82
CA LYS A 32 9.33 4.00 2.62
C LYS A 32 8.22 3.24 1.91
N GLU A 33 8.16 3.33 0.59
CA GLU A 33 7.08 2.74 -0.21
C GLU A 33 7.61 2.39 -1.60
N THR A 34 7.27 1.20 -2.09
CA THR A 34 7.51 0.80 -3.48
C THR A 34 6.27 1.08 -4.32
N ILE A 35 6.43 1.14 -5.65
CA ILE A 35 5.31 1.37 -6.57
C ILE A 35 4.20 0.31 -6.45
N GLU A 36 4.54 -0.95 -6.17
CA GLU A 36 3.56 -2.03 -5.99
C GLU A 36 2.76 -1.83 -4.71
N SER A 37 3.44 -1.47 -3.60
CA SER A 37 2.78 -1.16 -2.34
C SER A 37 1.86 0.05 -2.48
N PHE A 38 2.35 1.11 -3.13
CA PHE A 38 1.57 2.32 -3.41
C PHE A 38 0.33 1.99 -4.24
N THR A 39 0.51 1.32 -5.38
CA THR A 39 -0.58 0.92 -6.28
C THR A 39 -1.61 0.06 -5.56
N GLY A 40 -1.15 -0.97 -4.83
CA GLY A 40 -2.01 -1.83 -4.04
C GLY A 40 -2.84 -1.04 -3.03
N ASN A 41 -2.20 -0.11 -2.30
CA ASN A 41 -2.89 0.74 -1.33
C ASN A 41 -4.01 1.59 -1.97
N ILE A 42 -3.75 2.21 -3.12
CA ILE A 42 -4.73 3.03 -3.84
C ILE A 42 -5.91 2.19 -4.36
N VAL A 43 -5.63 1.01 -4.91
CA VAL A 43 -6.68 0.08 -5.38
C VAL A 43 -7.54 -0.39 -4.21
N HIS A 44 -6.92 -0.84 -3.11
CA HIS A 44 -7.65 -1.26 -1.91
C HIS A 44 -8.49 -0.14 -1.31
N GLU A 45 -8.01 1.11 -1.32
CA GLU A 45 -8.78 2.26 -0.87
C GLU A 45 -9.99 2.54 -1.76
N THR A 46 -9.84 2.42 -3.07
CA THR A 46 -10.93 2.60 -4.05
C THR A 46 -12.00 1.52 -3.87
N LEU A 47 -11.59 0.25 -3.73
CA LEU A 47 -12.52 -0.85 -3.46
C LEU A 47 -13.21 -0.71 -2.10
N ARG A 48 -12.49 -0.20 -1.09
CA ARG A 48 -13.07 0.11 0.22
C ARG A 48 -14.13 1.22 0.11
N LYS A 49 -13.90 2.23 -0.73
CA LYS A 49 -14.91 3.26 -1.03
C LYS A 49 -16.16 2.63 -1.64
N LEU A 50 -15.99 1.80 -2.68
CA LEU A 50 -17.11 1.08 -3.31
C LEU A 50 -17.92 0.29 -2.27
N TYR A 51 -17.24 -0.51 -1.45
CA TYR A 51 -17.88 -1.31 -0.41
C TYR A 51 -18.65 -0.45 0.60
N LYS A 52 -18.03 0.62 1.11
CA LYS A 52 -18.66 1.51 2.09
C LYS A 52 -19.85 2.26 1.51
N ASP A 53 -19.72 2.81 0.31
CA ASP A 53 -20.80 3.54 -0.34
C ASP A 53 -22.02 2.63 -0.59
N LEU A 54 -21.77 1.37 -0.98
CA LEU A 54 -22.84 0.37 -1.14
C LEU A 54 -23.55 0.06 0.18
N MET A 55 -22.83 0.03 1.32
CA MET A 55 -23.44 -0.12 2.64
C MET A 55 -24.39 1.04 3.00
N TYR A 56 -24.25 2.20 2.35
CA TYR A 56 -25.13 3.36 2.49
C TYR A 56 -26.02 3.56 1.25
N GLU A 57 -26.30 2.46 0.52
CA GLU A 57 -27.20 2.41 -0.65
C GLU A 57 -26.75 3.28 -1.84
N LYS A 58 -25.50 3.76 -1.86
CA LYS A 58 -24.92 4.43 -3.03
C LYS A 58 -24.28 3.40 -3.97
N MET A 59 -24.88 3.23 -5.14
CA MET A 59 -24.25 2.53 -6.27
C MET A 59 -23.29 3.48 -6.98
N ASN A 60 -21.99 3.17 -6.98
CA ASN A 60 -21.02 3.95 -7.76
C ASN A 60 -20.94 3.42 -9.20
N THR A 61 -20.77 4.32 -10.16
CA THR A 61 -20.37 3.91 -11.52
C THR A 61 -18.87 3.60 -11.59
N LEU A 62 -18.45 2.93 -12.66
CA LEU A 62 -17.03 2.68 -12.91
C LEU A 62 -16.25 3.99 -13.03
N GLU A 63 -16.81 4.98 -13.72
CA GLU A 63 -16.20 6.28 -13.95
C GLU A 63 -15.96 7.04 -12.64
N GLU A 64 -16.94 7.02 -11.72
CA GLU A 64 -16.78 7.63 -10.39
C GLU A 64 -15.62 6.99 -9.60
N LEU A 65 -15.49 5.67 -9.66
CA LEU A 65 -14.41 4.95 -8.97
C LEU A 65 -13.05 5.20 -9.62
N LEU A 66 -12.99 5.25 -10.95
CA LEU A 66 -11.76 5.58 -11.67
C LEU A 66 -11.31 7.02 -11.39
N GLU A 67 -12.25 7.96 -11.34
CA GLU A 67 -11.96 9.35 -10.97
C GLU A 67 -11.47 9.45 -9.52
N TYR A 68 -12.12 8.72 -8.59
CA TYR A 68 -11.64 8.64 -7.21
C TYR A 68 -10.21 8.06 -7.14
N LEU A 69 -9.95 6.97 -7.85
CA LEU A 69 -8.64 6.33 -7.91
C LEU A 69 -7.55 7.29 -8.42
N ARG A 70 -7.80 7.98 -9.54
CA ARG A 70 -6.86 8.98 -10.11
C ARG A 70 -6.62 10.14 -9.14
N ASN A 71 -7.66 10.59 -8.45
CA ASN A 71 -7.53 11.63 -7.44
C ASN A 71 -6.71 11.18 -6.24
N GLN A 72 -6.91 9.96 -5.73
CA GLN A 72 -6.08 9.41 -4.67
C GLN A 72 -4.63 9.22 -5.11
N TRP A 73 -4.42 8.74 -6.34
CA TRP A 73 -3.11 8.58 -6.94
C TRP A 73 -2.35 9.91 -6.93
N ARG A 74 -2.89 10.96 -7.57
CA ARG A 74 -2.26 12.30 -7.62
C ARG A 74 -2.01 12.88 -6.23
N ARG A 75 -2.95 12.68 -5.30
CA ARG A 75 -2.86 13.26 -3.95
C ARG A 75 -1.79 12.60 -3.08
N LYS A 76 -1.57 11.28 -3.25
CA LYS A 76 -0.66 10.50 -2.40
C LYS A 76 0.70 10.22 -3.05
N TRP A 77 0.80 10.44 -4.36
CA TRP A 77 2.05 10.35 -5.08
C TRP A 77 3.13 11.23 -4.45
N ASN A 78 4.35 10.71 -4.34
CA ASN A 78 5.50 11.46 -3.88
C ASN A 78 6.79 10.91 -4.50
N ASN A 79 7.83 11.75 -4.59
CA ASN A 79 9.10 11.41 -5.23
C ASN A 79 9.94 10.37 -4.45
N GLY A 80 9.48 9.93 -3.28
CA GLY A 80 10.12 8.88 -2.48
C GLY A 80 9.64 7.47 -2.80
N ILE A 81 8.69 7.32 -3.74
CA ILE A 81 8.21 6.02 -4.19
C ILE A 81 9.29 5.37 -5.06
N LEU A 82 9.77 4.20 -4.64
CA LEU A 82 10.76 3.44 -5.40
C LEU A 82 10.08 2.66 -6.53
N ILE A 83 10.54 2.90 -7.76
CA ILE A 83 10.17 2.13 -8.95
C ILE A 83 11.33 1.19 -9.26
N THR A 84 11.11 -0.12 -9.09
CA THR A 84 12.13 -1.16 -9.20
C THR A 84 12.25 -1.78 -10.60
N SER A 85 11.35 -1.45 -11.52
CA SER A 85 11.39 -1.97 -12.89
C SER A 85 12.14 -1.02 -13.81
N GLU A 86 13.16 -1.53 -14.50
CA GLU A 86 13.99 -0.79 -15.45
C GLU A 86 13.23 -0.42 -16.74
N ASP A 87 12.11 -1.10 -17.02
CA ASP A 87 11.34 -0.95 -18.25
C ASP A 87 10.28 0.16 -18.20
N TYR A 88 10.03 0.76 -17.02
CA TYR A 88 8.95 1.72 -16.83
C TYR A 88 9.47 3.01 -16.19
N THR A 89 9.33 4.11 -16.93
CA THR A 89 9.54 5.47 -16.42
C THR A 89 8.28 5.99 -15.73
N PRO A 90 8.39 6.98 -14.82
CA PRO A 90 7.23 7.63 -14.19
C PRO A 90 6.30 8.39 -15.16
N ASP A 91 6.70 8.55 -16.42
CA ASP A 91 6.01 9.26 -17.50
C ASP A 91 5.14 8.34 -18.37
#